data_AF-A0A4P8TGF5-F1
#
_entry.id   AF-A0A4P8TGF5-F1
#
_cell.length_a   1.000
_cell.length_b   1.000
_cell.length_c   1.000
_cell.angle_alpha   90.00
_cell.angle_beta   90.00
_cell.angle_gamma   90.00
#
_symmetry.space_group_name_H-M   'P 1'
#
loop_
_entity.id
_entity.type
_entity.pdbx_description
1 polymer ?
#
loop_
_entity_poly.entity_id
_entity_poly.type
_entity_poly.pdbx_seq_one_letter_code
_entity_poly.pdbx_strand_id
1 'polypeptide(L)'
;MSTNQPPDRGTGAPSALGSRSGSDVGTVTGTGAPSEAATGPVMVQRTVVAALVLLVVPLLTFAIAVTLGDETALAFALICVVHVLLLVYAGIVTAGQLRARTPPRLVEAVPPLAAFLAALATLGLAQVLADAEGIRTSAVPRLRHGIPLPEDLPFVLSVHLAALAALVAIAALPLMMRRTRTVRALPGRIGEVAGKLGDTADDADSPRTPRPPVTSAKDPLLRRLLSPASRVLLVLGSLAALAGTLVFALAELPQPTAEAMTFVIVLCPAPAMLWAVLSSLWRRDAELGILMAALYRTMAVPVLGAIVGLLPAFLAFLVPPVGHGFAEQYRAAVGDSGIVPEGSPLVMFFVLGALLSLLVGMLGGLALSIAVIMPLLTLFRPEQLVGENGLSTNRADRRQNVAAMRLMSLLVILIFVFAILIADADAGEPRFTWAMVTLAVLVGLTVAIKRLQRKKGDRRPDVPSPEDDSR
;
A
#
# COMPACT_ATOMS: atom_id res chain seq x y z
N MET A 1 -45.34 36.04 -20.63
CA MET A 1 -45.06 37.46 -20.99
C MET A 1 -45.69 38.34 -19.94
N SER A 2 -44.89 38.84 -19.01
CA SER A 2 -45.23 40.02 -18.20
C SER A 2 -43.92 40.54 -17.61
N THR A 3 -43.48 41.67 -18.15
CA THR A 3 -42.33 42.48 -17.76
C THR A 3 -42.62 43.21 -16.46
N ASN A 4 -41.70 43.16 -15.50
CA ASN A 4 -41.68 44.11 -14.38
C ASN A 4 -40.23 44.48 -14.05
N GLN A 5 -39.86 45.67 -14.49
CA GLN A 5 -38.74 46.48 -14.02
C GLN A 5 -39.38 47.69 -13.30
N PRO A 6 -38.80 48.18 -12.19
CA PRO A 6 -38.46 49.61 -12.13
C PRO A 6 -37.22 49.87 -11.21
N PRO A 7 -36.85 51.13 -10.88
CA PRO A 7 -36.04 52.00 -11.74
C PRO A 7 -34.78 52.57 -11.04
N ASP A 8 -33.92 53.18 -11.87
CA ASP A 8 -32.79 54.05 -11.51
C ASP A 8 -33.18 55.27 -10.63
N ARG A 9 -32.25 55.62 -9.72
CA ARG A 9 -31.86 56.97 -9.21
C ARG A 9 -30.93 56.75 -7.99
N GLY A 10 -29.84 57.45 -7.74
CA GLY A 10 -29.33 58.67 -8.34
C GLY A 10 -27.89 58.92 -7.86
N THR A 11 -27.26 59.81 -8.60
CA THR A 11 -25.94 60.42 -8.46
C THR A 11 -25.71 61.17 -7.14
N GLY A 12 -24.53 60.99 -6.54
CA GLY A 12 -24.03 61.84 -5.46
C GLY A 12 -22.53 61.64 -5.24
N ALA A 13 -21.72 62.57 -5.73
CA ALA A 13 -20.31 62.80 -5.38
C ALA A 13 -20.21 64.24 -4.81
N PRO A 14 -19.06 64.73 -4.33
CA PRO A 14 -17.99 64.16 -3.51
C PRO A 14 -17.72 65.06 -2.27
N SER A 15 -16.66 64.76 -1.50
CA SER A 15 -15.81 65.68 -0.70
C SER A 15 -15.73 65.41 0.81
N ALA A 16 -14.50 65.16 1.29
CA ALA A 16 -13.83 65.77 2.45
C ALA A 16 -12.79 64.77 3.00
N LEU A 17 -11.50 64.99 2.78
CA LEU A 17 -10.61 65.67 3.72
C LEU A 17 -10.67 65.08 5.14
N GLY A 18 -9.70 64.21 5.42
CA GLY A 18 -9.44 63.64 6.73
C GLY A 18 -7.96 63.30 6.88
N SER A 19 -7.15 64.32 7.10
CA SER A 19 -5.77 64.22 7.55
C SER A 19 -5.67 63.44 8.86
N ARG A 20 -4.88 62.36 8.88
CA ARG A 20 -4.25 61.87 10.11
C ARG A 20 -2.85 61.36 9.81
N SER A 21 -1.92 62.30 10.01
CA SER A 21 -0.56 62.06 10.46
C SER A 21 -0.60 61.28 11.78
N GLY A 22 0.24 60.25 11.89
CA GLY A 22 0.32 59.37 13.05
C GLY A 22 1.32 58.26 12.80
N SER A 23 2.59 58.60 12.96
CA SER A 23 3.71 57.70 13.16
C SER A 23 3.37 56.56 14.12
N ASP A 24 3.60 55.32 13.68
CA ASP A 24 4.27 54.29 14.48
C ASP A 24 4.67 53.14 13.57
N VAL A 25 5.90 53.26 13.05
CA VAL A 25 6.64 52.19 12.39
C VAL A 25 7.10 51.23 13.49
N GLY A 26 6.19 50.37 13.92
CA GLY A 26 6.52 49.14 14.63
C GLY A 26 6.96 48.10 13.61
N THR A 27 8.26 48.06 13.31
CA THR A 27 8.93 46.95 12.64
C THR A 27 8.78 45.69 13.51
N VAL A 28 7.63 45.03 13.40
CA VAL A 28 7.50 43.63 13.82
C VAL A 28 8.37 42.85 12.85
N THR A 29 9.58 42.53 13.31
CA THR A 29 10.42 41.48 12.76
C THR A 29 9.62 40.17 12.83
N GLY A 30 8.79 39.97 11.80
CA GLY A 30 8.14 38.71 11.52
C GLY A 30 9.24 37.67 11.43
N THR A 31 9.39 36.91 12.50
CA THR A 31 10.19 35.71 12.56
C THR A 31 9.68 34.81 11.45
N GLY A 32 10.40 34.83 10.32
CA GLY A 32 10.04 34.10 9.13
C GLY A 32 9.79 32.65 9.52
N ALA A 33 8.52 32.24 9.46
CA ALA A 33 8.15 30.86 9.61
C ALA A 33 9.03 30.07 8.62
N PRO A 34 9.85 29.12 9.09
CA PRO A 34 10.78 28.41 8.24
C PRO A 34 9.99 27.76 7.10
N SER A 35 10.29 28.24 5.89
CA SER A 35 9.76 27.78 4.61
C SER A 35 9.58 26.26 4.58
N GLU A 36 8.32 25.80 4.67
CA GLU A 36 7.92 24.40 4.53
C GLU A 36 8.26 23.83 3.12
N ALA A 37 8.62 24.69 2.16
CA ALA A 37 8.89 24.33 0.78
C ALA A 37 10.15 23.47 0.58
N ALA A 38 11.12 23.49 1.50
CA ALA A 38 12.37 22.74 1.36
C ALA A 38 12.25 21.22 1.61
N THR A 39 11.10 20.72 2.12
CA THR A 39 10.93 19.28 2.43
C THR A 39 10.29 18.45 1.30
N GLY A 40 9.79 19.11 0.25
CA GLY A 40 9.15 18.46 -0.90
C GLY A 40 10.05 17.54 -1.73
N PRO A 41 11.24 17.96 -2.19
CA PRO A 41 12.01 17.20 -3.18
C PRO A 41 12.56 15.86 -2.63
N VAL A 42 13.03 15.86 -1.38
CA VAL A 42 13.58 14.65 -0.72
C VAL A 42 12.48 13.59 -0.53
N MET A 43 11.25 14.03 -0.24
CA MET A 43 10.12 13.14 -0.04
C MET A 43 9.68 12.48 -1.35
N VAL A 44 9.61 13.26 -2.43
CA VAL A 44 9.30 12.74 -3.77
C VAL A 44 10.34 11.71 -4.20
N GLN A 45 11.63 12.02 -4.03
CA GLN A 45 12.73 11.10 -4.36
C GLN A 45 12.60 9.76 -3.63
N ARG A 46 12.35 9.77 -2.32
CA ARG A 46 12.18 8.53 -1.53
C ARG A 46 10.99 7.69 -2.00
N THR A 47 9.85 8.32 -2.31
CA THR A 47 8.69 7.60 -2.84
C THR A 47 8.93 7.02 -4.23
N VAL A 48 9.67 7.72 -5.10
CA VAL A 48 10.03 7.22 -6.42
C VAL A 48 10.98 6.03 -6.31
N VAL A 49 12.01 6.12 -5.47
CA VAL A 49 12.93 5.00 -5.23
C VAL A 49 12.17 3.80 -4.66
N ALA A 50 11.27 4.00 -3.70
CA ALA A 50 10.46 2.93 -3.16
C ALA A 50 9.55 2.27 -4.22
N ALA A 51 8.93 3.06 -5.09
CA ALA A 51 8.16 2.56 -6.23
C ALA A 51 9.03 1.73 -7.19
N LEU A 52 10.22 2.23 -7.53
CA LEU A 52 11.16 1.52 -8.39
C LEU A 52 11.62 0.20 -7.76
N VAL A 53 11.94 0.18 -6.46
CA VAL A 53 12.28 -1.05 -5.74
C VAL A 53 11.14 -2.06 -5.82
N LEU A 54 9.89 -1.63 -5.65
CA LEU A 54 8.72 -2.51 -5.73
C LEU A 54 8.54 -3.20 -7.09
N LEU A 55 8.94 -2.54 -8.18
CA LEU A 55 8.76 -3.05 -9.54
C LEU A 55 10.03 -3.73 -10.10
N VAL A 56 11.16 -3.04 -10.03
CA VAL A 56 12.41 -3.45 -10.68
C VAL A 56 12.99 -4.70 -10.01
N VAL A 57 12.89 -4.83 -8.69
CA VAL A 57 13.50 -5.96 -7.98
C VAL A 57 12.82 -7.29 -8.36
N PRO A 58 11.47 -7.42 -8.31
CA PRO A 58 10.79 -8.62 -8.83
C PRO A 58 11.03 -8.89 -10.31
N LEU A 59 11.00 -7.85 -11.17
CA LEU A 59 11.26 -8.01 -12.60
C LEU A 59 12.68 -8.49 -12.88
N LEU A 60 13.68 -7.99 -12.13
CA LEU A 60 15.06 -8.41 -12.28
C LEU A 60 15.26 -9.86 -11.82
N THR A 61 14.66 -10.26 -10.69
CA THR A 61 14.65 -11.65 -10.23
C THR A 61 14.03 -12.58 -11.27
N PHE A 62 12.91 -12.18 -11.86
CA PHE A 62 12.26 -12.94 -12.93
C PHE A 62 13.14 -13.01 -14.19
N ALA A 63 13.70 -11.89 -14.63
CA ALA A 63 14.57 -11.85 -15.80
C ALA A 63 15.79 -12.76 -15.63
N ILE A 64 16.44 -12.74 -14.46
CA ILE A 64 17.56 -13.64 -14.13
C ILE A 64 17.13 -15.10 -14.26
N ALA A 65 15.99 -15.46 -13.65
CA ALA A 65 15.46 -16.82 -13.69
C ALA A 65 15.20 -17.29 -15.13
N VAL A 66 14.62 -16.43 -15.96
CA VAL A 66 14.34 -16.70 -17.38
C VAL A 66 15.61 -16.83 -18.21
N THR A 67 16.56 -15.91 -18.05
CA THR A 67 17.76 -15.87 -18.91
C THR A 67 18.79 -16.95 -18.57
N LEU A 68 18.77 -17.46 -17.33
CA LEU A 68 19.74 -18.42 -16.82
C LEU A 68 19.07 -19.73 -16.40
N GLY A 69 17.93 -20.07 -17.01
CA GLY A 69 17.19 -21.30 -16.67
C GLY A 69 18.07 -22.56 -16.75
N ASP A 70 18.92 -22.65 -17.76
CA ASP A 70 19.85 -23.79 -17.94
C ASP A 70 21.03 -23.75 -16.95
N GLU A 71 21.32 -22.60 -16.34
CA GLU A 71 22.38 -22.39 -15.37
C GLU A 71 21.79 -22.06 -13.98
N THR A 72 20.94 -22.95 -13.47
CA THR A 72 20.16 -22.77 -12.23
C THR A 72 21.00 -22.26 -11.05
N ALA A 73 22.22 -22.79 -10.88
CA ALA A 73 23.15 -22.35 -9.84
C ALA A 73 23.56 -20.88 -9.99
N LEU A 74 23.86 -20.42 -11.21
CA LEU A 74 24.18 -19.02 -11.50
C LEU A 74 22.94 -18.14 -11.32
N ALA A 75 21.76 -18.61 -11.75
CA ALA A 75 20.50 -17.90 -11.56
C ALA A 75 20.25 -17.60 -10.08
N PHE A 76 20.30 -18.61 -9.21
CA PHE A 76 20.12 -18.41 -7.76
C PHE A 76 21.23 -17.57 -7.13
N ALA A 77 22.47 -17.64 -7.63
CA ALA A 77 23.56 -16.78 -7.17
C ALA A 77 23.28 -15.30 -7.48
N LEU A 78 22.82 -14.98 -8.69
CA LEU A 78 22.43 -13.61 -9.04
C LEU A 78 21.19 -13.15 -8.29
N ILE A 79 20.20 -14.03 -8.07
CA ILE A 79 19.04 -13.73 -7.21
C ILE A 79 19.50 -13.42 -5.78
N CYS A 80 20.51 -14.12 -5.24
CA CYS A 80 21.11 -13.77 -3.95
C CYS A 80 21.67 -12.36 -3.96
N VAL A 81 22.39 -11.95 -5.01
CA VAL A 81 22.90 -10.58 -5.14
C VAL A 81 21.76 -9.56 -5.10
N VAL A 82 20.68 -9.80 -5.82
CA VAL A 82 19.47 -8.95 -5.78
C VAL A 82 18.89 -8.88 -4.36
N HIS A 83 18.79 -10.00 -3.65
CA HIS A 83 18.29 -10.02 -2.26
C HIS A 83 19.25 -9.34 -1.27
N VAL A 84 20.57 -9.41 -1.47
CA VAL A 84 21.54 -8.64 -0.68
C VAL A 84 21.33 -7.15 -0.88
N LEU A 85 21.17 -6.70 -2.13
CA LEU A 85 20.91 -5.29 -2.43
C LEU A 85 19.58 -4.82 -1.79
N LEU A 86 18.55 -5.66 -1.84
CA LEU A 86 17.27 -5.37 -1.19
C LEU A 86 17.38 -5.32 0.33
N LEU A 87 18.14 -6.23 0.94
CA LEU A 87 18.43 -6.23 2.37
C LEU A 87 19.21 -4.99 2.80
N VAL A 88 20.22 -4.57 2.02
CA VAL A 88 20.98 -3.34 2.26
C VAL A 88 20.05 -2.13 2.18
N TYR A 89 19.19 -2.05 1.15
CA TYR A 89 18.19 -1.00 1.03
C TYR A 89 17.25 -0.96 2.24
N ALA A 90 16.69 -2.11 2.64
CA ALA A 90 15.82 -2.23 3.82
C ALA A 90 16.54 -1.81 5.10
N GLY A 91 17.81 -2.17 5.25
CA GLY A 91 18.68 -1.78 6.36
C GLY A 91 18.92 -0.26 6.41
N ILE A 92 19.26 0.37 5.28
CA ILE A 92 19.46 1.83 5.17
C ILE A 92 18.17 2.57 5.53
N VAL A 93 17.02 2.14 4.98
CA VAL A 93 15.72 2.72 5.29
C VAL A 93 15.42 2.62 6.79
N THR A 94 15.59 1.43 7.37
CA THR A 94 15.30 1.16 8.80
C THR A 94 16.24 1.96 9.71
N ALA A 95 17.54 1.99 9.41
CA ALA A 95 18.52 2.77 10.15
C ALA A 95 18.22 4.28 10.06
N GLY A 96 17.78 4.76 8.89
CA GLY A 96 17.32 6.14 8.72
C GLY A 96 16.13 6.49 9.62
N GLN A 97 15.17 5.56 9.79
CA GLN A 97 14.04 5.73 10.71
C GLN A 97 14.46 5.81 12.18
N LEU A 98 15.45 5.00 12.56
CA LEU A 98 16.03 4.98 13.91
C LEU A 98 16.80 6.26 14.23
N ARG A 99 17.55 6.79 13.26
CA ARG A 99 18.37 8.01 13.43
C ARG A 99 17.58 9.30 13.38
N ALA A 100 16.41 9.31 12.74
CA ALA A 100 15.58 10.50 12.66
C ALA A 100 15.24 11.00 14.09
N ARG A 101 15.09 12.33 14.25
CA ARG A 101 14.71 12.97 15.52
C ARG A 101 13.27 13.51 15.54
N THR A 102 12.66 13.68 14.37
CA THR A 102 11.28 14.15 14.17
C THR A 102 10.23 13.02 14.23
N PRO A 103 9.05 13.26 14.85
CA PRO A 103 8.01 12.23 14.93
C PRO A 103 7.66 11.70 13.54
N PRO A 104 7.54 10.36 13.37
CA PRO A 104 7.44 9.79 12.05
C PRO A 104 6.14 10.17 11.34
N ARG A 105 6.24 10.42 10.04
CA ARG A 105 5.11 10.72 9.16
C ARG A 105 4.63 9.42 8.48
N LEU A 106 3.34 9.31 8.14
CA LEU A 106 2.81 8.13 7.44
C LEU A 106 3.59 7.82 6.14
N VAL A 107 4.07 8.85 5.45
CA VAL A 107 4.82 8.70 4.19
C VAL A 107 6.18 8.03 4.42
N GLU A 108 6.74 8.15 5.63
CA GLU A 108 8.00 7.52 5.98
C GLU A 108 7.86 5.99 6.10
N ALA A 109 6.64 5.47 6.18
CA ALA A 109 6.35 4.03 6.12
C ALA A 109 6.37 3.49 4.67
N VAL A 110 6.42 4.35 3.65
CA VAL A 110 6.37 3.92 2.24
C VAL A 110 7.62 3.15 1.82
N PRO A 111 8.85 3.63 2.05
CA PRO A 111 10.05 2.86 1.69
C PRO A 111 10.15 1.48 2.35
N PRO A 112 9.92 1.30 3.68
CA PRO A 112 9.99 -0.03 4.28
C PRO A 112 8.87 -0.93 3.80
N LEU A 113 7.66 -0.39 3.58
CA LEU A 113 6.56 -1.19 3.03
C LEU A 113 6.85 -1.66 1.60
N ALA A 114 7.40 -0.79 0.75
CA ALA A 114 7.78 -1.15 -0.61
C ALA A 114 8.88 -2.23 -0.61
N ALA A 115 9.90 -2.10 0.25
CA ALA A 115 10.94 -3.11 0.41
C ALA A 115 10.38 -4.45 0.89
N PHE A 116 9.45 -4.42 1.85
CA PHE A 116 8.76 -5.62 2.34
C PHE A 116 7.99 -6.33 1.23
N LEU A 117 7.17 -5.59 0.48
CA LEU A 117 6.38 -6.16 -0.61
C LEU A 117 7.27 -6.67 -1.75
N ALA A 118 8.35 -5.96 -2.09
CA ALA A 118 9.34 -6.42 -3.06
C ALA A 118 10.00 -7.73 -2.61
N ALA A 119 10.37 -7.84 -1.32
CA ALA A 119 11.01 -9.03 -0.77
C ALA A 119 10.07 -10.25 -0.77
N LEU A 120 8.77 -10.04 -0.49
CA LEU A 120 7.78 -11.11 -0.60
C LEU A 120 7.58 -11.56 -2.04
N ALA A 121 7.52 -10.62 -2.98
CA ALA A 121 7.37 -10.93 -4.40
C ALA A 121 8.57 -11.71 -4.95
N THR A 122 9.80 -11.27 -4.65
CA THR A 122 11.01 -12.01 -5.08
C THR A 122 11.18 -13.34 -4.38
N LEU A 123 10.80 -13.44 -3.10
CA LEU A 123 10.74 -14.72 -2.40
C LEU A 123 9.77 -15.69 -3.09
N GLY A 124 8.58 -15.22 -3.45
CA GLY A 124 7.60 -16.01 -4.20
C GLY A 124 8.16 -16.50 -5.53
N LEU A 125 8.80 -15.62 -6.31
CA LEU A 125 9.45 -15.98 -7.58
C LEU A 125 10.56 -17.02 -7.38
N ALA A 126 11.42 -16.86 -6.37
CA ALA A 126 12.47 -17.82 -6.07
C ALA A 126 11.91 -19.18 -5.65
N GLN A 127 10.76 -19.21 -4.95
CA GLN A 127 10.08 -20.44 -4.58
C GLN A 127 9.47 -21.15 -5.79
N VAL A 128 8.85 -20.40 -6.72
CA VAL A 128 8.31 -20.96 -7.97
C VAL A 128 9.43 -21.56 -8.82
N LEU A 129 10.54 -20.84 -8.98
CA LEU A 129 11.71 -21.35 -9.70
C LEU A 129 12.24 -22.64 -9.06
N ALA A 130 12.37 -22.65 -7.73
CA ALA A 130 12.84 -23.83 -7.01
C ALA A 130 11.89 -25.03 -7.11
N ASP A 131 10.58 -24.78 -7.26
CA ASP A 131 9.57 -25.81 -7.46
C ASP A 131 9.70 -26.43 -8.86
N ALA A 132 9.87 -25.58 -9.89
CA ALA A 132 10.08 -26.00 -11.27
C ALA A 132 11.35 -26.87 -11.43
N GLU A 133 12.42 -26.51 -10.72
CA GLU A 133 13.68 -27.28 -10.71
C GLU A 133 13.64 -28.49 -9.77
N GLY A 134 12.53 -28.74 -9.07
CA GLY A 134 12.41 -29.85 -8.12
C GLY A 134 13.34 -29.73 -6.90
N ILE A 135 13.91 -28.55 -6.63
CA ILE A 135 14.88 -28.34 -5.55
C ILE A 135 14.24 -27.83 -4.25
N ARG A 136 13.02 -27.27 -4.32
CA ARG A 136 12.37 -26.54 -3.22
C ARG A 136 12.32 -27.32 -1.90
N THR A 137 11.95 -28.59 -1.94
CA THR A 137 11.80 -29.45 -0.76
C THR A 137 13.04 -30.28 -0.46
N SER A 138 13.90 -30.50 -1.45
CA SER A 138 15.04 -31.41 -1.37
C SER A 138 16.38 -30.73 -1.06
N ALA A 139 16.53 -29.43 -1.33
CA ALA A 139 17.80 -28.71 -1.15
C ALA A 139 18.30 -28.73 0.30
N VAL A 140 17.42 -28.45 1.27
CA VAL A 140 17.79 -28.45 2.70
C VAL A 140 18.17 -29.86 3.18
N PRO A 141 17.39 -30.93 2.90
CA PRO A 141 17.84 -32.30 3.15
C PRO A 141 19.20 -32.63 2.54
N ARG A 142 19.44 -32.32 1.26
CA ARG A 142 20.72 -32.61 0.58
C ARG A 142 21.91 -31.94 1.25
N LEU A 143 21.78 -30.65 1.58
CA LEU A 143 22.80 -29.90 2.33
C LEU A 143 23.10 -30.53 3.69
N ARG A 144 22.05 -30.96 4.42
CA ARG A 144 22.20 -31.60 5.74
C ARG A 144 22.88 -32.96 5.69
N HIS A 145 22.67 -33.73 4.62
CA HIS A 145 23.27 -35.05 4.44
C HIS A 145 24.64 -34.99 3.73
N GLY A 146 25.17 -33.79 3.46
CA GLY A 146 26.50 -33.63 2.85
C GLY A 146 26.56 -33.99 1.36
N ILE A 147 25.42 -33.91 0.66
CA ILE A 147 25.31 -34.23 -0.78
C ILE A 147 24.82 -32.99 -1.56
N PRO A 148 25.46 -31.82 -1.43
CA PRO A 148 24.96 -30.59 -2.03
C PRO A 148 25.06 -30.63 -3.56
N LEU A 149 24.00 -30.20 -4.23
CA LEU A 149 24.07 -29.78 -5.63
C LEU A 149 24.53 -28.31 -5.72
N PRO A 150 25.14 -27.88 -6.84
CA PRO A 150 25.64 -26.51 -7.02
C PRO A 150 24.60 -25.42 -6.73
N GLU A 151 23.33 -25.67 -7.01
CA GLU A 151 22.19 -24.77 -6.85
C GLU A 151 21.59 -24.75 -5.44
N ASP A 152 21.85 -25.77 -4.61
CA ASP A 152 21.22 -25.93 -3.29
C ASP A 152 21.59 -24.78 -2.34
N LEU A 153 22.88 -24.46 -2.23
CA LEU A 153 23.36 -23.42 -1.33
C LEU A 153 22.91 -22.01 -1.79
N PRO A 154 23.07 -21.61 -3.07
CA PRO A 154 22.51 -20.36 -3.57
C PRO A 154 21.00 -20.25 -3.36
N PHE A 155 20.23 -21.30 -3.63
CA PHE A 155 18.78 -21.30 -3.39
C PHE A 155 18.46 -21.02 -1.91
N VAL A 156 19.04 -21.80 -0.99
CA VAL A 156 18.78 -21.67 0.44
C VAL A 156 19.17 -20.27 0.93
N LEU A 157 20.33 -19.76 0.52
CA LEU A 157 20.76 -18.39 0.84
C LEU A 157 19.77 -17.35 0.29
N SER A 158 19.30 -17.50 -0.95
CA SER A 158 18.36 -16.56 -1.57
C SER A 158 17.06 -16.46 -0.75
N VAL A 159 16.52 -17.59 -0.29
CA VAL A 159 15.29 -17.65 0.52
C VAL A 159 15.49 -16.97 1.86
N HIS A 160 16.59 -17.27 2.56
CA HIS A 160 16.87 -16.67 3.86
C HIS A 160 17.14 -15.16 3.75
N LEU A 161 17.83 -14.71 2.71
CA LEU A 161 18.09 -13.30 2.46
C LEU A 161 16.81 -12.52 2.17
N ALA A 162 15.91 -13.06 1.34
CA ALA A 162 14.62 -12.43 1.07
C ALA A 162 13.75 -12.37 2.34
N ALA A 163 13.68 -13.47 3.10
CA ALA A 163 12.97 -13.49 4.37
C ALA A 163 13.56 -12.48 5.37
N LEU A 164 14.89 -12.39 5.47
CA LEU A 164 15.56 -11.41 6.33
C LEU A 164 15.29 -9.98 5.86
N ALA A 165 15.33 -9.70 4.56
CA ALA A 165 15.00 -8.39 4.01
C ALA A 165 13.55 -7.99 4.34
N ALA A 166 12.60 -8.93 4.21
CA ALA A 166 11.22 -8.73 4.61
C ALA A 166 11.09 -8.44 6.12
N LEU A 167 11.78 -9.22 6.96
CA LEU A 167 11.78 -9.02 8.41
C LEU A 167 12.38 -7.67 8.84
N VAL A 168 13.51 -7.27 8.24
CA VAL A 168 14.12 -5.95 8.50
C VAL A 168 13.19 -4.83 8.07
N ALA A 169 12.59 -4.95 6.89
CA ALA A 169 11.67 -3.96 6.35
C ALA A 169 10.41 -3.80 7.21
N ILE A 170 9.78 -4.91 7.64
CA ILE A 170 8.58 -4.85 8.48
C ILE A 170 8.89 -4.39 9.90
N ALA A 171 10.07 -4.71 10.45
CA ALA A 171 10.52 -4.26 11.77
C ALA A 171 10.65 -2.73 11.86
N ALA A 172 10.83 -2.03 10.74
CA ALA A 172 10.82 -0.57 10.72
C ALA A 172 9.47 0.01 11.21
N LEU A 173 8.34 -0.66 10.94
CA LEU A 173 7.01 -0.17 11.32
C LEU A 173 6.80 -0.08 12.85
N PRO A 174 7.02 -1.14 13.65
CA PRO A 174 6.90 -1.05 15.11
C PRO A 174 7.96 -0.11 15.73
N LEU A 175 9.14 0.02 15.13
CA LEU A 175 10.16 1.00 15.56
C LEU A 175 9.65 2.43 15.39
N MET A 176 9.01 2.74 14.26
CA MET A 176 8.32 4.01 14.06
C MET A 176 7.24 4.24 15.13
N MET A 177 6.47 3.20 15.48
CA MET A 177 5.45 3.31 16.52
C MET A 177 6.04 3.60 17.90
N ARG A 178 7.08 2.88 18.33
CA ARG A 178 7.72 3.11 19.63
C ARG A 178 8.18 4.56 19.76
N ARG A 179 8.75 5.09 18.67
CA ARG A 179 9.23 6.46 18.60
C ARG A 179 8.11 7.51 18.71
N THR A 180 6.95 7.27 18.10
CA THR A 180 5.79 8.18 18.29
C THR A 180 5.35 8.27 19.76
N ARG A 181 5.44 7.17 20.53
CA ARG A 181 5.09 7.16 21.96
C ARG A 181 6.11 7.93 22.78
N THR A 182 7.41 7.70 22.56
CA THR A 182 8.48 8.39 23.27
C THR A 182 8.44 9.91 23.03
N VAL A 183 8.26 10.32 21.77
CA VAL A 183 8.17 11.75 21.41
C VAL A 183 6.91 12.41 21.98
N ARG A 184 5.78 11.68 22.14
CA ARG A 184 4.59 12.22 22.82
C ARG A 184 4.72 12.27 24.35
N ALA A 185 5.53 11.40 24.96
CA ALA A 185 5.75 11.41 26.40
C ALA A 185 6.69 12.55 26.87
N LEU A 186 7.58 13.02 25.98
CA LEU A 186 8.49 14.14 26.23
C LEU A 186 7.79 15.47 26.60
N PRO A 187 6.78 15.95 25.86
CA PRO A 187 6.02 17.15 26.24
C PRO A 187 5.22 16.96 27.53
N GLY A 188 4.80 15.73 27.87
CA GLY A 188 4.18 15.44 29.17
C GLY A 188 5.13 15.69 30.34
N ARG A 189 6.40 15.26 30.22
CA ARG A 189 7.43 15.54 31.24
C ARG A 189 7.86 17.00 31.30
N ILE A 190 7.93 17.69 30.15
CA ILE A 190 8.28 19.12 30.11
C ILE A 190 7.10 19.96 30.61
N GLY A 191 5.86 19.57 30.28
CA GLY A 191 4.61 20.17 30.77
C GLY A 191 4.34 19.88 32.25
N GLU A 192 4.81 18.76 32.80
CA GLU A 192 4.76 18.46 34.24
C GLU A 192 5.78 19.30 35.03
N VAL A 193 6.88 19.71 34.39
CA VAL A 193 7.86 20.68 34.92
C VAL A 193 7.38 22.12 34.71
N ALA A 194 6.74 22.44 33.59
CA ALA A 194 6.18 23.76 33.28
C ALA A 194 4.84 24.05 33.99
N GLY A 195 4.05 23.01 34.27
CA GLY A 195 2.82 23.07 35.08
C GLY A 195 3.09 23.32 36.56
N LYS A 196 4.35 23.20 37.01
CA LYS A 196 4.80 23.75 38.29
C LYS A 196 5.14 25.24 38.23
N LEU A 197 5.07 25.89 37.07
CA LEU A 197 5.57 27.24 36.82
C LEU A 197 4.59 28.21 36.15
N GLY A 198 3.39 27.80 35.71
CA GLY A 198 2.41 28.79 35.25
C GLY A 198 1.23 28.22 34.47
N ASP A 199 0.09 28.87 34.69
CA ASP A 199 -1.28 28.56 34.27
C ASP A 199 -1.56 28.75 32.76
N THR A 200 -0.61 28.40 31.89
CA THR A 200 -0.69 28.66 30.43
C THR A 200 -0.63 27.40 29.57
N ALA A 201 -1.01 26.24 30.13
CA ALA A 201 -0.92 24.94 29.45
C ALA A 201 -2.17 24.53 28.64
N ASP A 202 -3.07 25.45 28.29
CA ASP A 202 -4.28 25.13 27.51
C ASP A 202 -4.02 25.11 25.98
N ASP A 203 -2.85 25.55 25.51
CA ASP A 203 -2.52 25.64 24.07
C ASP A 203 -1.81 24.41 23.48
N ALA A 204 -1.36 23.46 24.30
CA ALA A 204 -0.65 22.26 23.83
C ALA A 204 -1.55 21.23 23.12
N ASP A 205 -2.87 21.40 23.21
CA ASP A 205 -3.89 20.54 22.59
C ASP A 205 -4.50 21.18 21.33
N SER A 206 -3.93 22.29 20.85
CA SER A 206 -4.33 22.95 19.60
C SER A 206 -4.39 21.92 18.46
N PRO A 207 -5.59 21.68 17.86
CA PRO A 207 -5.78 20.66 16.85
C PRO A 207 -4.84 20.97 15.69
N ARG A 208 -3.87 20.08 15.44
CA ARG A 208 -2.98 20.18 14.28
C ARG A 208 -3.85 20.38 13.06
N THR A 209 -3.79 21.57 12.47
CA THR A 209 -4.60 21.94 11.32
C THR A 209 -4.45 20.85 10.26
N PRO A 210 -5.56 20.24 9.80
CA PRO A 210 -5.49 19.18 8.82
C PRO A 210 -4.76 19.71 7.59
N ARG A 211 -3.68 19.04 7.18
CA ARG A 211 -3.03 19.36 5.90
C ARG A 211 -4.08 19.41 4.79
N PRO A 212 -4.01 20.41 3.90
CA PRO A 212 -4.97 20.55 2.83
C PRO A 212 -5.00 19.28 1.97
N PRO A 213 -6.18 18.91 1.45
CA PRO A 213 -6.30 17.77 0.56
C PRO A 213 -5.48 17.99 -0.72
N VAL A 214 -4.93 16.91 -1.26
CA VAL A 214 -4.08 16.93 -2.47
C VAL A 214 -4.92 16.73 -3.73
N THR A 215 -6.09 16.09 -3.60
CA THR A 215 -7.04 15.87 -4.71
C THR A 215 -8.46 16.25 -4.30
N SER A 216 -9.30 16.57 -5.28
CA SER A 216 -10.75 16.86 -5.13
C SER A 216 -11.55 16.28 -6.31
N ALA A 217 -12.89 16.26 -6.28
CA ALA A 217 -13.68 15.86 -7.46
C ALA A 217 -13.47 16.76 -8.66
N LYS A 218 -13.01 18.00 -8.47
CA LYS A 218 -12.70 18.91 -9.57
C LYS A 218 -11.45 18.49 -10.34
N ASP A 219 -10.63 17.59 -9.79
CA ASP A 219 -9.47 17.07 -10.50
C ASP A 219 -9.89 16.03 -11.54
N PRO A 220 -9.18 15.96 -12.69
CA PRO A 220 -9.42 14.92 -13.68
C PRO A 220 -9.24 13.53 -13.07
N LEU A 221 -10.04 12.57 -13.53
CA LEU A 221 -10.14 11.22 -12.95
C LEU A 221 -8.78 10.53 -12.79
N LEU A 222 -7.91 10.58 -13.81
CA LEU A 222 -6.55 10.03 -13.73
C LEU A 222 -5.68 10.74 -12.69
N ARG A 223 -5.86 12.05 -12.50
CA ARG A 223 -5.19 12.78 -11.42
C ARG A 223 -5.74 12.37 -10.08
N ARG A 224 -7.04 12.22 -9.91
CA ARG A 224 -7.64 11.81 -8.63
C ARG A 224 -7.23 10.39 -8.23
N LEU A 225 -7.26 9.45 -9.18
CA LEU A 225 -6.97 8.04 -8.95
C LEU A 225 -5.47 7.74 -8.82
N LEU A 226 -4.64 8.23 -9.74
CA LEU A 226 -3.23 7.82 -9.86
C LEU A 226 -2.28 8.91 -9.36
N SER A 227 -1.42 8.54 -8.41
CA SER A 227 -0.26 9.35 -8.04
C SER A 227 0.75 9.40 -9.21
N PRO A 228 1.66 10.39 -9.27
CA PRO A 228 2.71 10.43 -10.29
C PRO A 228 3.52 9.12 -10.36
N ALA A 229 3.89 8.56 -9.20
CA ALA A 229 4.58 7.27 -9.12
C ALA A 229 3.72 6.11 -9.65
N SER A 230 2.41 6.08 -9.35
CA SER A 230 1.49 5.07 -9.90
C SER A 230 1.44 5.14 -11.43
N ARG A 231 1.50 6.34 -12.02
CA ARG A 231 1.50 6.50 -13.49
C ARG A 231 2.81 6.00 -14.10
N VAL A 232 3.95 6.33 -13.49
CA VAL A 232 5.25 5.83 -13.92
C VAL A 232 5.27 4.30 -13.84
N LEU A 233 4.80 3.72 -12.73
CA LEU A 233 4.69 2.27 -12.58
C LEU A 233 3.74 1.66 -13.62
N LEU A 234 2.64 2.31 -13.93
CA LEU A 234 1.69 1.83 -14.93
C LEU A 234 2.35 1.80 -16.31
N VAL A 235 3.04 2.87 -16.70
CA VAL A 235 3.79 2.94 -17.96
C VAL A 235 4.88 1.88 -18.00
N LEU A 236 5.70 1.76 -16.96
CA LEU A 236 6.77 0.76 -16.90
C LEU A 236 6.21 -0.68 -16.94
N GLY A 237 5.13 -0.95 -16.21
CA GLY A 237 4.45 -2.25 -16.26
C GLY A 237 3.87 -2.54 -17.65
N SER A 238 3.32 -1.54 -18.33
CA SER A 238 2.82 -1.70 -19.71
C SER A 238 3.94 -2.03 -20.68
N LEU A 239 5.06 -1.32 -20.59
CA LEU A 239 6.24 -1.55 -21.41
C LEU A 239 6.85 -2.93 -21.13
N ALA A 240 6.88 -3.36 -19.86
CA ALA A 240 7.33 -4.69 -19.47
C ALA A 240 6.41 -5.79 -20.02
N ALA A 241 5.08 -5.59 -19.99
CA ALA A 241 4.12 -6.53 -20.58
C ALA A 241 4.28 -6.64 -22.10
N LEU A 242 4.49 -5.51 -22.79
CA LEU A 242 4.77 -5.48 -24.23
C LEU A 242 6.09 -6.19 -24.57
N ALA A 243 7.16 -5.89 -23.84
CA ALA A 243 8.46 -6.54 -24.01
C ALA A 243 8.37 -8.04 -23.71
N GLY A 244 7.68 -8.44 -22.64
CA GLY A 244 7.44 -9.85 -22.32
C GLY A 244 6.66 -10.56 -23.42
N THR A 245 5.68 -9.90 -24.03
CA THR A 245 4.92 -10.45 -25.17
C THR A 245 5.80 -10.65 -26.40
N LEU A 246 6.70 -9.69 -26.69
CA LEU A 246 7.67 -9.82 -27.77
C LEU A 246 8.64 -10.97 -27.52
N VAL A 247 9.21 -11.04 -26.30
CA VAL A 247 10.13 -12.13 -25.93
C VAL A 247 9.43 -13.47 -26.02
N PHE A 248 8.21 -13.59 -25.48
CA PHE A 248 7.44 -14.82 -25.55
C PHE A 248 7.11 -15.22 -26.99
N ALA A 249 6.81 -14.26 -27.86
CA ALA A 249 6.49 -14.56 -29.25
C ALA A 249 7.70 -14.89 -30.12
N LEU A 250 8.88 -14.40 -29.77
CA LEU A 250 10.08 -14.46 -30.64
C LEU A 250 11.18 -15.38 -30.10
N ALA A 251 11.15 -15.70 -28.80
CA ALA A 251 12.13 -16.59 -28.18
C ALA A 251 11.52 -17.98 -27.97
N GLU A 252 12.31 -19.01 -28.28
CA GLU A 252 12.00 -20.38 -27.91
C GLU A 252 12.26 -20.55 -26.42
N LEU A 253 11.21 -20.33 -25.61
CA LEU A 253 11.28 -20.46 -24.16
C LEU A 253 10.98 -21.91 -23.73
N PRO A 254 11.74 -22.48 -22.78
CA PRO A 254 11.36 -23.75 -22.18
C PRO A 254 10.03 -23.62 -21.41
N GLN A 255 9.28 -24.71 -21.30
CA GLN A 255 7.94 -24.75 -20.69
C GLN A 255 7.79 -23.98 -19.36
N PRO A 256 8.60 -24.21 -18.30
CA PRO A 256 8.41 -23.51 -17.02
C PRO A 256 8.59 -22.00 -17.15
N THR A 257 9.51 -21.57 -18.02
CA THR A 257 9.78 -20.16 -18.31
C THR A 257 8.66 -19.54 -19.13
N ALA A 258 8.13 -20.27 -20.11
CA ALA A 258 7.00 -19.86 -20.92
C ALA A 258 5.75 -19.64 -20.04
N GLU A 259 5.40 -20.61 -19.20
CA GLU A 259 4.28 -20.50 -18.26
C GLU A 259 4.44 -19.29 -17.35
N ALA A 260 5.60 -19.11 -16.71
CA ALA A 260 5.86 -17.97 -15.83
C ALA A 260 5.80 -16.62 -16.58
N MET A 261 6.27 -16.57 -17.82
CA MET A 261 6.19 -15.36 -18.66
C MET A 261 4.75 -14.96 -18.96
N THR A 262 3.82 -15.91 -19.15
CA THR A 262 2.40 -15.59 -19.34
C THR A 262 1.81 -14.84 -18.14
N PHE A 263 2.17 -15.26 -16.92
CA PHE A 263 1.78 -14.54 -15.70
C PHE A 263 2.41 -13.16 -15.60
N VAL A 264 3.68 -13.00 -15.99
CA VAL A 264 4.35 -11.69 -15.98
C VAL A 264 3.68 -10.73 -16.95
N ILE A 265 3.42 -11.15 -18.18
CA ILE A 265 2.71 -10.34 -19.18
C ILE A 265 1.37 -9.83 -18.63
N VAL A 266 0.62 -10.71 -17.96
CA VAL A 266 -0.70 -10.41 -17.42
C VAL A 266 -0.66 -9.55 -16.15
N LEU A 267 0.26 -9.82 -15.23
CA LEU A 267 0.29 -9.21 -13.90
C LEU A 267 1.23 -7.99 -13.80
N CYS A 268 1.99 -7.68 -14.85
CA CYS A 268 2.87 -6.51 -14.91
C CYS A 268 2.21 -5.16 -14.54
N PRO A 269 0.93 -4.89 -14.82
CA PRO A 269 0.25 -3.67 -14.37
C PRO A 269 -0.06 -3.65 -12.85
N ALA A 270 -0.10 -4.80 -12.17
CA ALA A 270 -0.54 -4.92 -10.78
C ALA A 270 0.24 -4.06 -9.78
N PRO A 271 1.57 -3.95 -9.83
CA PRO A 271 2.32 -3.06 -8.96
C PRO A 271 1.83 -1.60 -9.00
N ALA A 272 1.44 -1.10 -10.17
CA ALA A 272 0.89 0.24 -10.31
C ALA A 272 -0.47 0.40 -9.61
N MET A 273 -1.31 -0.64 -9.70
CA MET A 273 -2.62 -0.72 -9.05
C MET A 273 -2.48 -0.72 -7.52
N LEU A 274 -1.62 -1.62 -7.02
CA LEU A 274 -1.31 -1.74 -5.60
C LEU A 274 -0.70 -0.44 -5.03
N TRP A 275 0.21 0.19 -5.78
CA TRP A 275 0.79 1.46 -5.39
C TRP A 275 -0.24 2.60 -5.34
N ALA A 276 -1.20 2.64 -6.27
CA ALA A 276 -2.26 3.62 -6.24
C ALA A 276 -3.09 3.50 -4.95
N VAL A 277 -3.43 2.27 -4.54
CA VAL A 277 -4.11 2.02 -3.26
C VAL A 277 -3.27 2.51 -2.08
N LEU A 278 -1.99 2.13 -2.02
CA LEU A 278 -1.07 2.58 -0.97
C LEU A 278 -0.97 4.09 -0.89
N SER A 279 -0.97 4.78 -2.04
CA SER A 279 -0.84 6.23 -2.11
C SER A 279 -1.90 6.99 -1.32
N SER A 280 -3.04 6.36 -1.04
CA SER A 280 -4.10 6.89 -0.18
C SER A 280 -3.60 7.25 1.22
N LEU A 281 -2.60 6.53 1.76
CA LEU A 281 -2.03 6.79 3.09
C LEU A 281 -1.46 8.20 3.24
N TRP A 282 -0.95 8.76 2.15
CA TRP A 282 -0.33 10.09 2.15
C TRP A 282 -1.03 11.11 1.27
N ARG A 283 -1.84 10.66 0.31
CA ARG A 283 -2.56 11.49 -0.65
C ARG A 283 -4.03 11.58 -0.27
N ARG A 284 -4.36 12.60 0.51
CA ARG A 284 -5.73 12.89 0.94
C ARG A 284 -6.56 13.39 -0.23
N ASP A 285 -7.75 12.82 -0.35
CA ASP A 285 -8.81 13.36 -1.18
C ASP A 285 -9.69 14.28 -0.33
N ALA A 286 -10.19 15.36 -0.91
CA ALA A 286 -10.99 16.38 -0.22
C ALA A 286 -12.34 15.84 0.22
N GLU A 287 -12.90 14.90 -0.53
CA GLU A 287 -14.24 14.33 -0.31
C GLU A 287 -14.16 12.93 0.28
N LEU A 288 -13.20 12.14 -0.18
CA LEU A 288 -13.02 10.77 0.26
C LEU A 288 -11.95 10.73 1.36
N GLY A 289 -12.36 10.40 2.59
CA GLY A 289 -11.42 10.06 3.68
C GLY A 289 -10.39 9.01 3.26
N ILE A 290 -9.35 8.77 4.07
CA ILE A 290 -8.21 7.94 3.60
C ILE A 290 -8.66 6.51 3.25
N LEU A 291 -9.51 5.92 4.10
CA LEU A 291 -10.00 4.56 3.89
C LEU A 291 -10.91 4.46 2.66
N MET A 292 -11.87 5.38 2.51
CA MET A 292 -12.78 5.40 1.37
C MET A 292 -12.04 5.65 0.06
N ALA A 293 -11.02 6.52 0.06
CA ALA A 293 -10.17 6.73 -1.11
C ALA A 293 -9.38 5.47 -1.49
N ALA A 294 -8.92 4.69 -0.50
CA ALA A 294 -8.24 3.40 -0.75
C ALA A 294 -9.18 2.35 -1.34
N LEU A 295 -10.40 2.23 -0.79
CA LEU A 295 -11.44 1.34 -1.33
C LEU A 295 -11.86 1.74 -2.75
N TYR A 296 -12.07 3.05 -2.98
CA TYR A 296 -12.39 3.56 -4.31
C TYR A 296 -11.29 3.23 -5.33
N ARG A 297 -10.01 3.42 -4.97
CA ARG A 297 -8.88 3.05 -5.83
C ARG A 297 -8.77 1.55 -6.05
N THR A 298 -9.11 0.73 -5.06
CA THR A 298 -9.16 -0.73 -5.17
C THR A 298 -10.17 -1.19 -6.23
N MET A 299 -11.25 -0.45 -6.43
CA MET A 299 -12.25 -0.77 -7.45
C MET A 299 -11.91 -0.13 -8.81
N ALA A 300 -11.55 1.16 -8.82
CA ALA A 300 -11.42 1.92 -10.05
C ALA A 300 -10.07 1.75 -10.77
N VAL A 301 -8.97 1.60 -10.03
CA VAL A 301 -7.64 1.51 -10.64
C VAL A 301 -7.43 0.19 -11.39
N PRO A 302 -7.90 -0.97 -10.89
CA PRO A 302 -7.78 -2.21 -11.64
C PRO A 302 -8.49 -2.22 -12.98
N VAL A 303 -9.59 -1.48 -13.13
CA VAL A 303 -10.24 -1.30 -14.44
C VAL A 303 -9.31 -0.59 -15.42
N LEU A 304 -8.63 0.47 -14.98
CA LEU A 304 -7.62 1.15 -15.80
C LEU A 304 -6.42 0.24 -16.11
N GLY A 305 -5.96 -0.53 -15.12
CA GLY A 305 -4.89 -1.51 -15.29
C GLY A 305 -5.23 -2.58 -16.32
N ALA A 306 -6.47 -3.09 -16.30
CA ALA A 306 -6.97 -4.08 -17.25
C ALA A 306 -7.07 -3.52 -18.67
N ILE A 307 -7.58 -2.29 -18.85
CA ILE A 307 -7.61 -1.60 -20.15
C ILE A 307 -6.19 -1.48 -20.72
N VAL A 308 -5.24 -1.06 -19.89
CA VAL A 308 -3.83 -0.94 -20.26
C VAL A 308 -3.20 -2.32 -20.53
N GLY A 309 -3.60 -3.35 -19.79
CA GLY A 309 -3.20 -4.74 -20.00
C GLY A 309 -3.64 -5.34 -21.34
N LEU A 310 -4.52 -4.66 -22.09
CA LEU A 310 -4.86 -5.03 -23.47
C LEU A 310 -3.87 -4.50 -24.51
N LEU A 311 -2.92 -3.62 -24.16
CA LEU A 311 -1.90 -3.11 -25.09
C LEU A 311 -1.08 -4.24 -25.77
N PRO A 312 -0.63 -5.28 -25.05
CA PRO A 312 -0.07 -6.49 -25.67
C PRO A 312 -0.92 -7.13 -26.76
N ALA A 313 -2.25 -7.13 -26.60
CA ALA A 313 -3.16 -7.67 -27.60
C ALA A 313 -3.12 -6.86 -28.90
N PHE A 314 -3.07 -5.53 -28.78
CA PHE A 314 -2.90 -4.65 -29.95
C PHE A 314 -1.58 -4.91 -30.67
N LEU A 315 -0.49 -5.12 -29.93
CA LEU A 315 0.80 -5.46 -30.54
C LEU A 315 0.72 -6.77 -31.33
N ALA A 316 0.18 -7.82 -30.71
CA ALA A 316 0.08 -9.12 -31.34
C ALA A 316 -0.89 -9.14 -32.54
N PHE A 317 -1.91 -8.28 -32.53
CA PHE A 317 -2.85 -8.12 -33.64
C PHE A 317 -2.28 -7.28 -34.80
N LEU A 318 -1.58 -6.18 -34.48
CA LEU A 318 -1.02 -5.27 -35.48
C LEU A 318 0.25 -5.81 -36.14
N VAL A 319 0.96 -6.73 -35.48
CA VAL A 319 2.20 -7.32 -35.96
C VAL A 319 2.00 -8.84 -36.09
N PRO A 320 1.55 -9.34 -37.26
CA PRO A 320 1.23 -10.76 -37.44
C PRO A 320 2.33 -11.73 -37.01
N PRO A 321 3.63 -11.47 -37.25
CA PRO A 321 4.70 -12.34 -36.74
C PRO A 321 4.67 -12.54 -35.22
N VAL A 322 4.32 -11.50 -34.45
CA VAL A 322 4.19 -11.59 -32.99
C VAL A 322 2.97 -12.40 -32.61
N GLY A 323 1.83 -12.22 -33.29
CA GLY A 323 0.62 -13.00 -33.05
C GLY A 323 0.80 -14.49 -33.35
N HIS A 324 1.42 -14.82 -34.48
CA HIS A 324 1.72 -16.20 -34.88
C HIS A 324 2.73 -16.85 -33.93
N GLY A 325 3.86 -16.18 -33.67
CA GLY A 325 4.88 -16.70 -32.76
C GLY A 325 4.36 -16.90 -31.33
N PHE A 326 3.52 -15.98 -30.82
CA PHE A 326 2.88 -16.16 -29.53
C PHE A 326 1.99 -17.40 -29.51
N ALA A 327 1.13 -17.59 -30.52
CA ALA A 327 0.21 -18.71 -30.57
C ALA A 327 0.95 -20.06 -30.70
N GLU A 328 2.05 -20.10 -31.47
CA GLU A 328 2.90 -21.27 -31.63
C GLU A 328 3.64 -21.60 -30.32
N GLN A 329 4.28 -20.61 -29.70
CA GLN A 329 4.98 -20.79 -28.43
C GLN A 329 4.02 -21.21 -27.31
N TYR A 330 2.83 -20.59 -27.25
CA TYR A 330 1.81 -20.95 -26.28
C TYR A 330 1.38 -22.41 -26.45
N ARG A 331 1.13 -22.84 -27.70
CA ARG A 331 0.80 -24.23 -28.00
C ARG A 331 1.93 -25.18 -27.60
N ALA A 332 3.16 -24.86 -27.98
CA ALA A 332 4.29 -25.76 -27.84
C ALA A 332 4.77 -25.90 -26.39
N ALA A 333 4.76 -24.81 -25.62
CA ALA A 333 5.41 -24.73 -24.31
C ALA A 333 4.44 -24.60 -23.13
N VAL A 334 3.19 -24.18 -23.35
CA VAL A 334 2.19 -24.01 -22.29
C VAL A 334 1.03 -25.00 -22.47
N GLY A 335 0.44 -25.06 -23.66
CA GLY A 335 -0.69 -25.95 -23.95
C GLY A 335 -1.88 -25.70 -23.01
N ASP A 336 -2.50 -26.78 -22.53
CA ASP A 336 -3.70 -26.75 -21.69
C ASP A 336 -3.45 -26.36 -20.22
N SER A 337 -2.20 -26.28 -19.75
CA SER A 337 -1.88 -25.84 -18.38
C SER A 337 -1.95 -24.32 -18.20
N GLY A 338 -2.11 -23.57 -19.29
CA GLY A 338 -2.09 -22.11 -19.28
C GLY A 338 -3.42 -21.45 -18.90
N ILE A 339 -3.42 -20.11 -18.95
CA ILE A 339 -4.60 -19.26 -18.68
C ILE A 339 -5.81 -19.62 -19.57
N VAL A 340 -5.57 -20.09 -20.80
CA VAL A 340 -6.59 -20.52 -21.75
C VAL A 340 -6.23 -21.89 -22.32
N PRO A 341 -7.23 -22.71 -22.70
CA PRO A 341 -6.96 -23.98 -23.37
C PRO A 341 -6.20 -23.81 -24.68
N GLU A 342 -5.48 -24.84 -25.11
CA GLU A 342 -4.79 -24.86 -26.38
C GLU A 342 -5.77 -24.60 -27.56
N GLY A 343 -5.32 -23.85 -28.57
CA GLY A 343 -6.14 -23.54 -29.74
C GLY A 343 -7.17 -22.43 -29.52
N SER A 344 -7.27 -21.89 -28.31
CA SER A 344 -8.09 -20.70 -28.03
C SER A 344 -7.64 -19.49 -28.87
N PRO A 345 -8.58 -18.64 -29.32
CA PRO A 345 -8.21 -17.40 -30.01
C PRO A 345 -7.29 -16.54 -29.15
N LEU A 346 -6.26 -15.94 -29.74
CA LEU A 346 -5.28 -15.10 -29.03
C LEU A 346 -5.94 -13.96 -28.22
N VAL A 347 -7.02 -13.39 -28.74
CA VAL A 347 -7.82 -12.37 -28.06
C VAL A 347 -8.35 -12.87 -26.71
N MET A 348 -8.74 -14.14 -26.63
CA MET A 348 -9.26 -14.75 -25.40
C MET A 348 -8.19 -14.80 -24.30
N PHE A 349 -6.93 -15.12 -24.63
CA PHE A 349 -5.81 -15.06 -23.70
C PHE A 349 -5.66 -13.66 -23.09
N PHE A 350 -5.63 -12.62 -23.93
CA PHE A 350 -5.46 -11.25 -23.43
C PHE A 350 -6.67 -10.73 -22.67
N VAL A 351 -7.90 -11.10 -23.06
CA VAL A 351 -9.12 -10.72 -22.33
C VAL A 351 -9.16 -11.40 -20.96
N LEU A 352 -8.95 -12.72 -20.89
CA LEU A 352 -8.91 -13.44 -19.61
C LEU A 352 -7.71 -13.00 -18.76
N GLY A 353 -6.57 -12.72 -19.38
CA GLY A 353 -5.42 -12.10 -18.73
C GLY A 353 -5.78 -10.75 -18.13
N ALA A 354 -6.39 -9.84 -18.88
CA ALA A 354 -6.82 -8.54 -18.36
C ALA A 354 -7.83 -8.68 -17.21
N LEU A 355 -8.76 -9.64 -17.29
CA LEU A 355 -9.70 -9.96 -16.20
C LEU A 355 -9.00 -10.54 -14.98
N LEU A 356 -8.01 -11.42 -15.16
CA LEU A 356 -7.19 -11.95 -14.08
C LEU A 356 -6.38 -10.84 -13.41
N SER A 357 -5.79 -9.94 -14.19
CA SER A 357 -5.06 -8.76 -13.71
C SER A 357 -5.99 -7.83 -12.92
N LEU A 358 -7.21 -7.62 -13.40
CA LEU A 358 -8.26 -6.88 -12.70
C LEU A 358 -8.58 -7.53 -11.36
N LEU A 359 -8.85 -8.83 -11.35
CA LEU A 359 -9.17 -9.60 -10.15
C LEU A 359 -8.02 -9.53 -9.13
N VAL A 360 -6.79 -9.79 -9.56
CA VAL A 360 -5.59 -9.71 -8.72
C VAL A 360 -5.38 -8.28 -8.20
N GLY A 361 -5.60 -7.26 -9.04
CA GLY A 361 -5.53 -5.86 -8.64
C GLY A 361 -6.56 -5.49 -7.56
N MET A 362 -7.80 -5.95 -7.71
CA MET A 362 -8.87 -5.72 -6.73
C MET A 362 -8.62 -6.48 -5.42
N LEU A 363 -8.29 -7.77 -5.50
CA LEU A 363 -7.99 -8.59 -4.33
C LEU A 363 -6.75 -8.08 -3.59
N GLY A 364 -5.69 -7.75 -4.32
CA GLY A 364 -4.47 -7.18 -3.76
C GLY A 364 -4.69 -5.79 -3.17
N GLY A 365 -5.48 -4.93 -3.83
CA GLY A 365 -5.86 -3.63 -3.28
C GLY A 365 -6.70 -3.74 -2.01
N LEU A 366 -7.61 -4.72 -1.95
CA LEU A 366 -8.38 -5.03 -0.75
C LEU A 366 -7.48 -5.53 0.38
N ALA A 367 -6.59 -6.48 0.07
CA ALA A 367 -5.61 -7.00 1.00
C ALA A 367 -4.72 -5.88 1.56
N LEU A 368 -4.25 -4.94 0.74
CA LEU A 368 -3.49 -3.78 1.20
C LEU A 368 -4.33 -2.82 2.04
N SER A 369 -5.57 -2.57 1.64
CA SER A 369 -6.48 -1.71 2.41
C SER A 369 -6.71 -2.25 3.83
N ILE A 370 -6.90 -3.56 3.94
CA ILE A 370 -7.18 -4.25 5.19
C ILE A 370 -5.93 -4.52 6.02
N ALA A 371 -4.91 -5.13 5.43
CA ALA A 371 -3.73 -5.60 6.15
C ALA A 371 -2.65 -4.53 6.35
N VAL A 372 -2.74 -3.41 5.62
CA VAL A 372 -1.74 -2.35 5.68
C VAL A 372 -2.35 -1.01 6.03
N ILE A 373 -3.30 -0.52 5.22
CA ILE A 373 -3.81 0.86 5.36
C ILE A 373 -4.57 1.03 6.68
N MET A 374 -5.55 0.17 6.94
CA MET A 374 -6.35 0.24 8.16
C MET A 374 -5.48 0.10 9.44
N PRO A 375 -4.57 -0.87 9.56
CA PRO A 375 -3.61 -0.94 10.66
C PRO A 375 -2.81 0.35 10.81
N LEU A 376 -2.16 0.83 9.75
CA LEU A 376 -1.37 2.06 9.82
C LEU A 376 -2.21 3.26 10.28
N LEU A 377 -3.45 3.39 9.81
CA LEU A 377 -4.36 4.45 10.27
C LEU A 377 -4.74 4.30 11.74
N THR A 378 -5.11 3.10 12.20
CA THR A 378 -5.44 2.87 13.63
C THR A 378 -4.26 3.09 14.57
N LEU A 379 -3.04 2.98 14.05
CA LEU A 379 -1.82 3.18 14.81
C LEU A 379 -1.38 4.65 14.83
N PHE A 380 -1.30 5.27 13.66
CA PHE A 380 -0.75 6.62 13.51
C PHE A 380 -1.80 7.74 13.57
N ARG A 381 -3.04 7.48 13.14
CA ARG A 381 -4.14 8.46 13.05
C ARG A 381 -5.49 7.88 13.50
N PRO A 382 -5.60 7.32 14.71
CA PRO A 382 -6.82 6.62 15.12
C PRO A 382 -8.04 7.54 15.22
N GLU A 383 -7.84 8.83 15.49
CA GLU A 383 -8.91 9.80 15.63
C GLU A 383 -9.60 10.10 14.30
N GLN A 384 -8.82 10.09 13.22
CA GLN A 384 -9.36 10.26 11.88
C GLN A 384 -10.31 9.12 11.55
N LEU A 385 -9.94 7.88 11.90
CA LEU A 385 -10.81 6.72 11.74
C LEU A 385 -12.05 6.78 12.65
N VAL A 386 -11.92 7.23 13.90
CA VAL A 386 -13.08 7.41 14.80
C VAL A 386 -14.08 8.40 14.18
N GLY A 387 -13.60 9.54 13.67
CA GLY A 387 -14.44 10.51 12.98
C GLY A 387 -15.05 9.98 11.67
N GLU A 388 -14.26 9.30 10.84
CA GLU A 388 -14.72 8.70 9.57
C GLU A 388 -15.77 7.60 9.78
N ASN A 389 -15.81 6.95 10.94
CA ASN A 389 -16.80 5.91 11.28
C ASN A 389 -18.00 6.46 12.10
N GLY A 390 -18.15 7.78 12.23
CA GLY A 390 -19.27 8.38 12.97
C GLY A 390 -19.26 8.09 14.48
N LEU A 391 -18.12 7.63 15.03
CA LEU A 391 -17.98 7.40 16.45
C LEU A 391 -17.78 8.75 17.15
N SER A 392 -18.36 8.89 18.36
CA SER A 392 -18.21 10.13 19.14
C SER A 392 -16.74 10.50 19.37
N THR A 393 -16.44 11.77 19.15
CA THR A 393 -15.12 12.38 19.34
C THR A 393 -14.94 12.99 20.73
N ASN A 394 -15.92 12.81 21.64
CA ASN A 394 -15.86 13.32 23.01
C ASN A 394 -14.61 12.80 23.75
N ARG A 395 -13.94 13.69 24.50
CA ARG A 395 -12.69 13.38 25.23
C ARG A 395 -12.82 12.16 26.15
N ALA A 396 -13.99 11.98 26.77
CA ALA A 396 -14.30 10.85 27.67
C ALA A 396 -14.25 9.48 26.96
N ASP A 397 -14.75 9.41 25.72
CA ASP A 397 -14.87 8.15 24.96
C ASP A 397 -13.68 7.90 24.03
N ARG A 398 -12.86 8.93 23.79
CA ARG A 398 -11.76 8.90 22.83
C ARG A 398 -10.82 7.72 23.05
N ARG A 399 -10.39 7.44 24.28
CA ARG A 399 -9.46 6.33 24.57
C ARG A 399 -10.07 4.96 24.23
N GLN A 400 -11.36 4.79 24.53
CA GLN A 400 -12.08 3.54 24.33
C GLN A 400 -12.39 3.31 22.85
N ASN A 401 -12.82 4.36 22.13
CA ASN A 401 -13.05 4.28 20.68
C ASN A 401 -11.76 3.99 19.92
N VAL A 402 -10.64 4.61 20.30
CA VAL A 402 -9.32 4.31 19.71
C VAL A 402 -8.89 2.86 19.98
N ALA A 403 -9.12 2.34 21.19
CA ALA A 403 -8.82 0.94 21.51
C ALA A 403 -9.70 -0.02 20.69
N ALA A 404 -11.00 0.25 20.59
CA ALA A 404 -11.94 -0.54 19.80
C ALA A 404 -11.54 -0.57 18.31
N MET A 405 -11.16 0.57 17.71
CA MET A 405 -10.72 0.62 16.32
C MET A 405 -9.45 -0.20 16.07
N ARG A 406 -8.49 -0.18 17.00
CA ARG A 406 -7.27 -1.00 16.91
C ARG A 406 -7.56 -2.49 17.00
N LEU A 407 -8.44 -2.88 17.93
CA LEU A 407 -8.87 -4.28 18.07
C LEU A 407 -9.66 -4.75 16.85
N MET A 408 -10.51 -3.90 16.28
CA MET A 408 -11.25 -4.21 15.06
C MET A 408 -10.30 -4.42 13.88
N SER A 409 -9.31 -3.56 13.69
CA SER A 409 -8.29 -3.74 12.64
C SER A 409 -7.52 -5.06 12.81
N LEU A 410 -7.11 -5.39 14.05
CA LEU A 410 -6.47 -6.67 14.35
C LEU A 410 -7.39 -7.87 14.08
N LEU A 411 -8.66 -7.76 14.46
CA LEU A 411 -9.68 -8.79 14.23
C LEU A 411 -9.80 -9.07 12.73
N VAL A 412 -9.92 -8.03 11.90
CA VAL A 412 -10.04 -8.20 10.45
C VAL A 412 -8.80 -8.89 9.87
N ILE A 413 -7.59 -8.50 10.27
CA ILE A 413 -6.36 -9.20 9.81
C ILE A 413 -6.39 -10.69 10.18
N LEU A 414 -6.75 -11.00 11.43
CA LEU A 414 -6.78 -12.39 11.89
C LEU A 414 -7.82 -13.25 11.16
N ILE A 415 -8.91 -12.65 10.64
CA ILE A 415 -9.89 -13.37 9.80
C ILE A 415 -9.21 -13.85 8.51
N PHE A 416 -8.41 -13.01 7.86
CA PHE A 416 -7.67 -13.41 6.65
C PHE A 416 -6.57 -14.41 6.96
N VAL A 417 -5.82 -14.22 8.05
CA VAL A 417 -4.80 -15.19 8.50
C VAL A 417 -5.43 -16.54 8.76
N PHE A 418 -6.57 -16.58 9.44
CA PHE A 418 -7.33 -17.81 9.66
C PHE A 418 -7.76 -18.46 8.34
N ALA A 419 -8.34 -17.68 7.42
CA ALA A 419 -8.77 -18.19 6.12
C ALA A 419 -7.60 -18.82 5.32
N ILE A 420 -6.43 -18.19 5.34
CA ILE A 420 -5.22 -18.72 4.69
C ILE A 420 -4.74 -20.00 5.38
N LEU A 421 -4.75 -20.04 6.71
CA LEU A 421 -4.30 -21.21 7.47
C LEU A 421 -5.23 -22.42 7.31
N ILE A 422 -6.52 -22.21 7.01
CA ILE A 422 -7.51 -23.29 6.94
C ILE A 422 -7.83 -23.76 5.51
N ALA A 423 -7.56 -22.94 4.49
CA ALA A 423 -8.01 -23.20 3.12
C ALA A 423 -7.57 -24.55 2.52
N ASP A 424 -6.43 -25.08 2.99
CA ASP A 424 -5.84 -26.34 2.50
C ASP A 424 -5.12 -27.09 3.63
N ALA A 425 -5.65 -27.01 4.86
CA ALA A 425 -5.01 -27.63 6.02
C ALA A 425 -5.73 -28.92 6.42
N ASP A 426 -5.00 -30.04 6.36
CA ASP A 426 -5.48 -31.32 6.86
C ASP A 426 -5.43 -31.39 8.39
N ALA A 427 -6.32 -32.19 8.98
CA ALA A 427 -6.53 -32.29 10.43
C ALA A 427 -5.32 -32.81 11.24
N GLY A 428 -4.25 -33.26 10.59
CA GLY A 428 -2.99 -33.66 11.22
C GLY A 428 -1.86 -32.64 11.08
N GLU A 429 -2.06 -31.56 10.33
CA GLU A 429 -0.99 -30.62 10.03
C GLU A 429 -0.79 -29.56 11.12
N PRO A 430 0.45 -29.08 11.32
CA PRO A 430 0.72 -27.96 12.22
C PRO A 430 -0.06 -26.70 11.81
N ARG A 431 -0.34 -26.51 10.51
CA ARG A 431 -1.15 -25.38 9.99
C ARG A 431 -2.56 -25.37 10.58
N PHE A 432 -3.21 -26.53 10.66
CA PHE A 432 -4.54 -26.67 11.27
C PHE A 432 -4.53 -26.27 12.75
N THR A 433 -3.51 -26.67 13.49
CA THR A 433 -3.34 -26.27 14.90
C THR A 433 -3.23 -24.75 15.03
N TRP A 434 -2.42 -24.10 14.18
CA TRP A 434 -2.32 -22.65 14.15
C TRP A 434 -3.65 -21.98 13.76
N ALA A 435 -4.40 -22.53 12.81
CA ALA A 435 -5.73 -22.04 12.46
C ALA A 435 -6.67 -22.03 13.67
N MET A 436 -6.70 -23.12 14.45
CA MET A 436 -7.54 -23.21 15.65
C MET A 436 -7.12 -22.21 16.74
N VAL A 437 -5.82 -21.99 16.94
CA VAL A 437 -5.31 -20.94 17.84
C VAL A 437 -5.75 -19.56 17.37
N THR A 438 -5.62 -19.25 16.07
CA THR A 438 -6.08 -17.99 15.49
C THR A 438 -7.59 -17.80 15.68
N LEU A 439 -8.40 -18.85 15.51
CA LEU A 439 -9.84 -18.81 15.75
C LEU A 439 -10.19 -18.49 17.21
N ALA A 440 -9.49 -19.12 18.18
CA ALA A 440 -9.69 -18.82 19.59
C ALA A 440 -9.39 -17.34 19.90
N VAL A 441 -8.32 -16.78 19.32
CA VAL A 441 -7.98 -15.35 19.44
C VAL A 441 -9.06 -14.46 18.81
N LEU A 442 -9.60 -14.82 17.64
CA LEU A 442 -10.70 -14.11 16.99
C LEU A 442 -11.94 -14.01 17.88
N VAL A 443 -12.35 -15.11 18.49
CA VAL A 443 -13.48 -15.15 19.42
C VAL A 443 -13.20 -14.24 20.63
N GLY A 444 -12.01 -14.33 21.23
CA GLY A 444 -11.61 -13.48 22.35
C GLY A 444 -11.64 -11.99 22.02
N LEU A 445 -11.11 -11.60 20.85
CA LEU A 445 -11.13 -10.21 20.36
C LEU A 445 -12.55 -9.71 20.13
N THR A 446 -13.41 -10.53 19.53
CA THR A 446 -14.82 -10.18 19.27
C THR A 446 -15.57 -9.88 20.57
N VAL A 447 -15.37 -10.73 21.59
CA VAL A 447 -15.93 -10.52 22.93
C VAL A 447 -15.39 -9.23 23.57
N ALA A 448 -14.08 -8.99 23.48
CA ALA A 448 -13.46 -7.78 24.01
C ALA A 448 -14.02 -6.50 23.36
N ILE A 449 -14.15 -6.48 22.03
CA ILE A 449 -14.74 -5.37 21.27
C ILE A 449 -16.19 -5.13 21.70
N LYS A 450 -17.01 -6.20 21.77
CA LYS A 450 -18.41 -6.10 22.21
C LYS A 450 -18.55 -5.53 23.62
N ARG A 451 -17.68 -5.93 24.55
CA ARG A 451 -17.64 -5.38 25.93
C ARG A 451 -17.25 -3.90 25.93
N LEU A 452 -16.30 -3.49 25.09
CA LEU A 452 -15.91 -2.10 24.94
C LEU A 452 -17.03 -1.25 24.30
N GLN A 453 -17.87 -1.81 23.42
CA GLN A 453 -18.97 -1.06 22.81
C GLN A 453 -20.22 -0.96 23.71
N ARG A 454 -20.55 -2.00 24.48
CA ARG A 454 -21.77 -2.04 25.33
C ARG A 454 -21.81 -0.99 26.44
N LYS A 455 -20.67 -0.61 27.05
CA LYS A 455 -20.60 0.40 28.13
C LYS A 455 -21.18 1.78 27.77
N LYS A 456 -21.51 2.02 26.50
CA LYS A 456 -22.06 3.27 25.99
C LYS A 456 -23.56 3.21 25.68
N GLY A 457 -24.11 2.04 25.37
CA GLY A 457 -25.55 1.87 25.12
C GLY A 457 -26.40 2.22 26.34
N ASP A 458 -25.87 1.93 27.54
CA ASP A 458 -26.53 2.19 28.83
C ASP A 458 -26.42 3.66 29.30
N ARG A 459 -25.77 4.54 28.52
CA ARG A 459 -25.65 5.99 28.80
C ARG A 459 -26.31 6.83 27.71
N ARG A 460 -27.41 6.37 27.14
CA ARG A 460 -28.31 7.30 26.44
C ARG A 460 -28.92 8.18 27.53
N PRO A 461 -28.69 9.51 27.54
CA PRO A 461 -29.53 10.37 28.34
C PRO A 461 -30.95 10.14 27.84
N ASP A 462 -31.87 9.86 28.77
CA ASP A 462 -33.29 9.85 28.48
C ASP A 462 -33.58 11.13 27.70
N VAL A 463 -33.94 10.97 26.43
CA VAL A 463 -34.48 12.08 25.66
C VAL A 463 -35.77 12.40 26.41
N PRO A 464 -35.88 13.58 27.05
CA PRO A 464 -37.13 13.93 27.71
C PRO A 464 -38.23 13.76 26.69
N SER A 465 -39.20 12.93 27.03
CA SER A 465 -40.38 12.74 26.18
C SER A 465 -40.96 14.14 25.94
N PRO A 466 -41.33 14.51 24.71
CA PRO A 466 -41.94 15.82 24.43
C PRO A 466 -43.27 16.06 25.15
N GLU A 467 -43.72 15.15 26.03
CA GLU A 467 -44.89 15.30 26.88
C GLU A 467 -44.65 16.16 28.14
N ASP A 468 -43.40 16.41 28.57
CA ASP A 468 -43.13 17.18 29.79
C ASP A 468 -43.18 18.72 29.62
N ASP A 469 -43.39 19.23 28.41
CA ASP A 469 -43.54 20.69 28.14
C ASP A 469 -45.01 21.17 28.16
N SER A 470 -45.95 20.36 28.67
CA SER A 470 -47.40 20.66 28.64
C SER A 470 -48.11 20.77 30.00
N ARG A 471 -47.38 21.03 31.09
CA ARG A 471 -47.98 21.27 32.41
C ARG A 471 -47.59 22.59 33.05
#